data_AF-A0A935UYR8-F1
#
_entry.id   AF-A0A935UYR8-F1
#
_cell.length_a   1.000
_cell.length_b   1.000
_cell.length_c   1.000
_cell.angle_alpha   90.00
_cell.angle_beta   90.00
_cell.angle_gamma   90.00
#
_symmetry.space_group_name_H-M   'P 1'
#
loop_
_entity.id
_entity.type
_entity.pdbx_description
1 polymer ?
#
loop_
_entity_poly.entity_id
_entity_poly.type
_entity_poly.pdbx_seq_one_letter_code
_entity_poly.pdbx_strand_id
1 'polypeptide(L)'
;MSGRVGRELVHGLRSADATTLMVLTQDVLRRPLAYIHPATVADLFALAELPSLPKPLPDDLAKFCKQMTREYNDLHDGRGLEDVLAEYGDLPPARVPATLREVILGRLTAKTLSPSNRAGLEALGASWAAITPEVVKLPEGKKARVERPPVPDSHKAPEERLAATSAPTKEGGRARAAAPSKTPASARDQRRDEWVREDMLDRLRSSTSNGLKQSILVAGARHRSPYKDLAEEEVLYALKRLEKDGLARLSAGRWSYGRA
;
A
#
# COMPACT_ATOMS: atom_id res chain seq x y z
N MET A 1 16.41 -5.64 -24.28
CA MET A 1 16.13 -4.95 -23.01
C MET A 1 14.63 -4.97 -22.79
N SER A 2 14.15 -5.84 -21.90
CA SER A 2 12.71 -6.16 -21.75
C SER A 2 12.03 -5.14 -20.84
N GLY A 3 11.15 -4.31 -21.40
CA GLY A 3 10.38 -3.32 -20.67
C GLY A 3 9.16 -3.94 -19.98
N ARG A 4 9.34 -4.67 -18.88
CA ARG A 4 8.27 -4.83 -17.89
C ARG A 4 8.32 -3.60 -16.97
N VAL A 5 7.68 -2.53 -17.40
CA VAL A 5 7.62 -1.27 -16.64
C VAL A 5 6.73 -1.48 -15.42
N GLY A 6 7.28 -1.26 -14.22
CA GLY A 6 6.50 -1.05 -12.99
C GLY A 6 6.11 -2.29 -12.18
N ARG A 7 7.02 -3.27 -12.04
CA ARG A 7 6.80 -4.37 -11.07
C ARG A 7 7.04 -3.91 -9.64
N GLU A 8 6.12 -4.29 -8.76
CA GLU A 8 6.16 -3.93 -7.36
C GLU A 8 7.19 -4.78 -6.62
N LEU A 9 8.27 -4.12 -6.21
CA LEU A 9 9.33 -4.68 -5.37
C LEU A 9 9.13 -4.16 -3.95
N VAL A 10 8.82 -5.07 -3.01
CA VAL A 10 8.64 -4.73 -1.61
C VAL A 10 9.87 -5.21 -0.84
N HIS A 11 10.65 -4.27 -0.33
CA HIS A 11 11.86 -4.57 0.43
C HIS A 11 11.57 -4.81 1.91
N GLY A 12 12.42 -5.61 2.56
CA GLY A 12 12.40 -5.76 4.03
C GLY A 12 11.35 -6.73 4.58
N LEU A 13 10.63 -7.46 3.73
CA LEU A 13 9.60 -8.42 4.18
C LEU A 13 10.12 -9.49 5.14
N ARG A 14 11.38 -9.95 4.98
CA ARG A 14 11.94 -10.97 5.87
C ARG A 14 12.43 -10.46 7.23
N SER A 15 12.57 -9.16 7.39
CA SER A 15 13.11 -8.53 8.61
C SER A 15 12.12 -7.60 9.30
N ALA A 16 10.97 -7.32 8.68
CA ALA A 16 9.93 -6.48 9.23
C ALA A 16 9.23 -7.13 10.42
N ASP A 17 8.84 -6.32 11.40
CA ASP A 17 7.95 -6.76 12.47
C ASP A 17 6.52 -7.00 11.96
N ALA A 18 5.73 -7.68 12.79
CA ALA A 18 4.33 -8.02 12.56
C ALA A 18 3.46 -6.86 12.04
N THR A 19 3.59 -5.66 12.60
CA THR A 19 2.77 -4.50 12.22
C THR A 19 3.26 -3.91 10.91
N THR A 20 4.58 -3.82 10.73
CA THR A 20 5.17 -3.34 9.47
C THR A 20 4.82 -4.26 8.30
N LEU A 21 4.83 -5.58 8.51
CA LEU A 21 4.39 -6.55 7.51
C LEU A 21 2.98 -6.28 7.01
N MET A 22 2.04 -6.04 7.92
CA MET A 22 0.65 -5.75 7.55
C MET A 22 0.52 -4.52 6.66
N VAL A 23 1.41 -3.54 6.79
CA VAL A 23 1.42 -2.34 5.93
C VAL A 23 2.09 -2.65 4.60
N LEU A 24 3.27 -3.28 4.63
CA LEU A 24 4.06 -3.58 3.44
C LEU A 24 3.34 -4.52 2.46
N THR A 25 2.53 -5.44 2.97
CA THR A 25 1.89 -6.46 2.12
C THR A 25 0.50 -6.05 1.60
N GLN A 26 -0.08 -4.94 2.08
CA GLN A 26 -1.48 -4.59 1.81
C GLN A 26 -1.82 -4.44 0.32
N ASP A 27 -0.94 -3.79 -0.43
CA ASP A 27 -1.18 -3.48 -1.84
C ASP A 27 -0.75 -4.63 -2.76
N VAL A 28 0.34 -5.32 -2.42
CA VAL A 28 0.93 -6.38 -3.27
C VAL A 28 0.13 -7.69 -3.23
N LEU A 29 -0.53 -8.04 -2.11
CA LEU A 29 -1.22 -9.33 -1.96
C LEU A 29 -2.41 -9.54 -2.90
N ARG A 30 -2.89 -8.47 -3.55
CA ARG A 30 -4.01 -8.53 -4.51
C ARG A 30 -3.56 -8.37 -5.96
N ARG A 31 -2.26 -8.19 -6.19
CA ARG A 31 -1.73 -7.97 -7.53
C ARG A 31 -1.59 -9.30 -8.28
N PRO A 32 -1.78 -9.31 -9.61
CA PRO A 32 -1.42 -10.45 -10.44
C PRO A 32 0.10 -10.63 -10.48
N LEU A 33 0.54 -11.86 -10.74
CA LEU A 33 1.96 -12.26 -10.86
C LEU A 33 2.74 -11.35 -11.80
N ALA A 34 2.13 -10.95 -12.93
CA ALA A 34 2.77 -10.10 -13.93
C ALA A 34 3.30 -8.76 -13.36
N TYR A 35 2.70 -8.27 -12.27
CA TYR A 35 2.98 -6.97 -11.65
C TYR A 35 3.83 -7.07 -10.39
N ILE A 36 4.19 -8.26 -9.93
CA ILE A 36 4.95 -8.44 -8.69
C ILE A 36 6.37 -8.85 -9.04
N HIS A 37 7.35 -8.27 -8.36
CA HIS A 37 8.73 -8.69 -8.52
C HIS A 37 8.94 -10.11 -7.94
N PRO A 38 9.67 -11.01 -8.63
CA PRO A 38 9.95 -12.38 -8.18
C PRO A 38 10.49 -12.48 -6.74
N ALA A 39 11.40 -11.57 -6.37
CA ALA A 39 11.92 -11.48 -5.00
C ALA A 39 10.81 -11.26 -3.96
N THR A 40 9.82 -10.41 -4.28
CA THR A 40 8.67 -10.16 -3.42
C THR A 40 7.79 -11.40 -3.31
N VAL A 41 7.54 -12.10 -4.43
CA VAL A 41 6.77 -13.36 -4.42
C VAL A 41 7.45 -14.40 -3.53
N ALA A 42 8.76 -14.58 -3.69
CA ALA A 42 9.54 -15.51 -2.88
C ALA A 42 9.49 -15.16 -1.39
N ASP A 43 9.57 -13.87 -1.04
CA ASP A 43 9.46 -13.43 0.35
C ASP A 43 8.06 -13.65 0.93
N LEU A 44 7.00 -13.41 0.17
CA LEU A 44 5.62 -13.65 0.61
C LEU A 44 5.31 -15.15 0.80
N PHE A 45 5.81 -16.02 -0.08
CA PHE A 45 5.72 -17.47 0.13
C PHE A 45 6.49 -17.89 1.38
N ALA A 46 7.69 -17.35 1.60
CA ALA A 46 8.50 -17.67 2.77
C ALA A 46 7.83 -17.19 4.07
N LEU A 47 7.13 -16.06 4.05
CA LEU A 47 6.30 -15.62 5.17
C LEU A 47 5.11 -16.57 5.41
N ALA A 48 4.49 -17.08 4.35
CA ALA A 48 3.35 -18.00 4.47
C ALA A 48 3.73 -19.36 5.11
N GLU A 49 5.01 -19.75 5.06
CA GLU A 49 5.53 -20.96 5.71
C GLU A 49 5.75 -20.77 7.22
N LEU A 50 5.62 -19.55 7.76
CA LEU A 50 5.82 -19.29 9.18
C LEU A 50 4.67 -19.85 10.03
N PRO A 51 4.97 -20.54 11.15
CA PRO A 51 3.95 -21.21 11.96
C PRO A 51 3.03 -20.24 12.72
N SER A 52 3.48 -19.02 12.98
CA SER A 52 2.69 -18.03 13.72
C SER A 52 2.90 -16.62 13.16
N LEU A 53 1.86 -16.09 12.53
CA LEU A 53 1.78 -14.70 12.08
C LEU A 53 0.57 -13.99 12.72
N PRO A 54 0.64 -12.67 12.91
CA PRO A 54 -0.49 -11.88 13.42
C PRO A 54 -1.69 -11.94 12.45
N LYS A 55 -2.89 -12.14 12.98
CA LYS A 55 -4.12 -12.02 12.19
C LYS A 55 -4.28 -10.58 11.66
N PRO A 56 -4.75 -10.38 10.41
CA PRO A 56 -5.31 -11.36 9.48
C PRO A 56 -4.29 -11.96 8.48
N LEU A 57 -2.99 -11.67 8.63
CA LEU A 57 -1.98 -11.94 7.62
C LEU A 57 -1.89 -13.42 7.14
N PRO A 58 -2.02 -14.45 8.00
CA PRO A 58 -2.01 -15.84 7.52
C PRO A 58 -3.07 -16.13 6.45
N ASP A 59 -4.29 -15.64 6.63
CA ASP A 59 -5.41 -15.92 5.71
C ASP A 59 -5.20 -15.24 4.36
N ASP A 60 -4.66 -14.02 4.38
CA ASP A 60 -4.39 -13.26 3.17
C ASP A 60 -3.18 -13.83 2.40
N LEU A 61 -2.12 -14.26 3.11
CA LEU A 61 -0.98 -14.96 2.51
C LEU A 61 -1.40 -16.30 1.91
N ALA A 62 -2.28 -17.06 2.57
CA ALA A 62 -2.80 -18.31 2.03
C ALA A 62 -3.60 -18.09 0.73
N LYS A 63 -4.44 -17.05 0.67
CA LYS A 63 -5.16 -16.68 -0.56
C LYS A 63 -4.19 -16.27 -1.67
N PHE A 64 -3.19 -15.46 -1.33
CA PHE A 64 -2.14 -15.03 -2.26
C PHE A 64 -1.38 -16.24 -2.83
N CYS A 65 -0.90 -17.16 -1.99
CA CYS A 65 -0.17 -18.34 -2.44
C CYS A 65 -1.02 -19.21 -3.37
N LYS A 66 -2.32 -19.39 -3.07
CA LYS A 66 -3.26 -20.09 -3.96
C LYS A 66 -3.42 -19.39 -5.31
N GLN A 67 -3.58 -18.07 -5.31
CA GLN A 67 -3.67 -17.29 -6.53
C GLN A 67 -2.40 -17.40 -7.37
N MET A 68 -1.22 -17.19 -6.78
CA MET A 68 0.06 -17.26 -7.49
C MET A 68 0.33 -18.67 -8.03
N THR A 69 0.00 -19.72 -7.26
CA THR A 69 0.11 -21.11 -7.73
C THR A 69 -0.70 -21.34 -8.99
N ARG A 70 -1.95 -20.85 -9.01
CA ARG A 70 -2.78 -20.91 -10.21
C ARG A 70 -2.16 -20.10 -11.35
N GLU A 71 -1.72 -18.87 -11.11
CA GLU A 71 -1.14 -18.03 -12.15
C GLU A 71 0.13 -18.64 -12.77
N TYR A 72 1.03 -19.23 -11.97
CA TYR A 72 2.19 -19.98 -12.48
C TYR A 72 1.77 -21.18 -13.33
N ASN A 73 0.71 -21.89 -12.93
CA ASN A 73 0.16 -23.01 -13.69
C ASN A 73 -0.59 -22.57 -14.95
N ASP A 74 -1.13 -21.36 -14.98
CA ASP A 74 -1.83 -20.79 -16.13
C ASP A 74 -0.86 -20.15 -17.14
N LEU A 75 0.43 -20.00 -16.81
CA LEU A 75 1.44 -19.52 -17.76
C LEU A 75 1.52 -20.46 -18.96
N HIS A 76 1.40 -19.87 -20.16
CA HIS A 76 1.62 -20.61 -21.40
C HIS A 76 3.10 -21.00 -21.53
N ASP A 77 3.34 -22.12 -22.21
CA ASP A 77 4.68 -22.54 -22.60
C ASP A 77 5.20 -21.61 -23.71
N GLY A 78 6.00 -20.63 -23.32
CA GLY A 78 6.52 -19.59 -24.19
C GLY A 78 7.18 -18.50 -23.37
N ARG A 79 7.24 -17.28 -23.93
CA ARG A 79 8.02 -16.18 -23.36
C ARG A 79 7.67 -15.84 -21.91
N GLY A 80 6.41 -16.02 -21.51
CA GLY A 80 5.98 -15.78 -20.13
C GLY A 80 6.73 -16.68 -19.12
N LEU A 81 6.91 -17.96 -19.46
CA LEU A 81 7.63 -18.93 -18.65
C LEU A 81 9.15 -18.74 -18.75
N GLU A 82 9.67 -18.44 -19.94
CA GLU A 82 11.10 -18.13 -20.13
C GLU A 82 11.55 -16.96 -19.26
N ASP A 83 10.75 -15.89 -19.22
CA ASP A 83 11.05 -14.72 -18.39
C ASP A 83 11.04 -15.10 -16.90
N VAL A 84 10.13 -15.98 -16.46
CA VAL A 84 10.09 -16.48 -15.07
C VAL A 84 11.34 -17.29 -14.75
N LEU A 85 11.78 -18.17 -15.66
CA LEU A 85 12.99 -18.97 -15.49
C LEU A 85 14.24 -18.10 -15.36
N ALA A 86 14.38 -17.09 -16.22
CA ALA A 86 15.48 -16.13 -16.14
C ALA A 86 15.47 -15.38 -14.81
N GLU A 87 14.31 -14.84 -14.43
CA GLU A 87 14.12 -14.06 -13.21
C GLU A 87 14.42 -14.84 -11.93
N TYR A 88 14.01 -16.11 -11.85
CA TYR A 88 14.34 -16.96 -10.71
C TYR A 88 15.76 -17.54 -10.76
N GLY A 89 16.35 -17.63 -11.95
CA GLY A 89 17.77 -17.95 -12.12
C GLY A 89 18.69 -16.87 -11.57
N ASP A 90 18.26 -15.61 -11.61
CA ASP A 90 18.99 -14.45 -11.06
C ASP A 90 18.86 -14.31 -9.54
N LEU A 91 17.90 -15.00 -8.91
CA LEU A 91 17.70 -14.96 -7.46
C LEU A 91 18.62 -15.94 -6.74
N PRO A 92 19.17 -15.58 -5.56
CA PRO A 92 19.90 -16.53 -4.73
C PRO A 92 19.02 -17.74 -4.40
N PRO A 93 19.46 -18.99 -4.65
CA PRO A 93 18.63 -20.19 -4.43
C PRO A 93 18.06 -20.30 -3.02
N ALA A 94 18.84 -19.91 -2.00
CA ALA A 94 18.41 -19.90 -0.60
C ALA A 94 17.18 -19.00 -0.36
N ARG A 95 16.96 -17.96 -1.19
CA ARG A 95 15.83 -17.05 -1.05
C ARG A 95 14.51 -17.63 -1.56
N VAL A 96 14.55 -18.69 -2.36
CA VAL A 96 13.35 -19.32 -2.90
C VAL A 96 12.84 -20.38 -1.90
N PRO A 97 11.67 -20.16 -1.25
CA PRO A 97 11.13 -21.07 -0.24
C PRO A 97 10.66 -22.40 -0.85
N ALA A 98 10.60 -23.46 -0.03
CA ALA A 98 10.33 -24.82 -0.50
C ALA A 98 9.00 -24.93 -1.25
N THR A 99 7.94 -24.34 -0.71
CA THR A 99 6.60 -24.34 -1.33
C THR A 99 6.60 -23.68 -2.72
N LEU A 100 7.32 -22.58 -2.90
CA LEU A 100 7.42 -21.92 -4.21
C LEU A 100 8.24 -22.76 -5.21
N ARG A 101 9.29 -23.44 -4.75
CA ARG A 101 10.05 -24.37 -5.60
C ARG A 101 9.17 -25.49 -6.12
N GLU A 102 8.33 -26.07 -5.27
CA GLU A 102 7.37 -27.12 -5.66
C GLU A 102 6.38 -26.61 -6.71
N VAL A 103 5.84 -25.40 -6.53
CA VAL A 103 4.92 -24.78 -7.50
C VAL A 103 5.56 -24.61 -8.87
N ILE A 104 6.78 -24.06 -8.91
CA ILE A 104 7.48 -23.78 -10.18
C ILE A 104 7.94 -25.08 -10.84
N LEU A 105 8.58 -25.99 -10.10
CA LEU A 105 9.09 -27.26 -10.64
C LEU A 105 7.98 -28.26 -10.95
N GLY A 106 6.80 -28.14 -10.33
CA GLY A 106 5.62 -28.94 -10.65
C GLY A 106 5.23 -28.87 -12.13
N ARG A 107 5.61 -27.79 -12.82
CA ARG A 107 5.44 -27.61 -14.28
C ARG A 107 6.18 -28.66 -15.13
N LEU A 108 7.21 -29.33 -14.60
CA LEU A 108 7.91 -30.42 -15.30
C LEU A 108 7.00 -31.60 -15.65
N THR A 109 5.88 -31.75 -14.92
CA THR A 109 4.87 -32.78 -15.15
C THR A 109 3.97 -32.49 -16.37
N ALA A 110 4.00 -31.26 -16.90
CA ALA A 110 3.19 -30.88 -18.06
C ALA A 110 3.69 -31.60 -19.33
N LYS A 111 2.77 -32.30 -20.02
CA LYS A 111 3.07 -33.05 -21.25
C LYS A 111 3.41 -32.16 -22.44
N THR A 112 2.88 -30.93 -22.45
CA THR A 112 3.00 -29.98 -23.57
C THR A 112 4.18 -29.03 -23.44
N LEU A 113 5.07 -29.24 -22.45
CA LEU A 113 6.19 -28.36 -22.19
C LEU A 113 7.29 -28.54 -23.23
N SER A 114 7.68 -27.45 -23.88
CA SER A 114 8.74 -27.39 -24.86
C SER A 114 10.07 -27.90 -24.29
N PRO A 115 10.94 -28.51 -25.13
CA PRO A 115 12.24 -28.99 -24.68
C PRO A 115 13.10 -27.90 -24.03
N SER A 116 13.02 -26.66 -24.53
CA SER A 116 13.76 -25.51 -24.00
C SER A 116 13.31 -25.16 -22.57
N ASN A 117 12.01 -24.98 -22.35
CA ASN A 117 11.49 -24.64 -21.01
C ASN A 117 11.61 -25.80 -20.02
N ARG A 118 11.55 -27.04 -20.50
CA ARG A 118 11.88 -28.22 -19.70
C ARG A 118 13.31 -28.18 -19.21
N ALA A 119 14.28 -27.99 -20.12
CA ALA A 119 15.68 -27.90 -19.76
C ALA A 119 15.95 -26.74 -18.78
N GLY A 120 15.30 -25.59 -18.98
CA GLY A 120 15.40 -24.45 -18.06
C GLY A 120 14.87 -24.75 -16.66
N LEU A 121 13.70 -25.40 -16.55
CA LEU A 121 13.16 -25.85 -15.25
C LEU A 121 14.04 -26.91 -14.57
N GLU A 122 14.60 -27.85 -15.34
CA GLU A 122 15.51 -28.87 -14.81
C GLU A 122 16.81 -28.24 -14.28
N ALA A 123 17.39 -27.28 -15.01
CA ALA A 123 18.57 -26.54 -14.57
C ALA A 123 18.29 -25.74 -13.29
N LEU A 124 17.13 -25.07 -13.22
CA LEU A 124 16.68 -24.35 -12.04
C LEU A 124 16.53 -25.31 -10.85
N GLY A 125 15.86 -26.44 -11.05
CA GLY A 125 15.68 -27.48 -10.05
C GLY A 125 17.00 -28.04 -9.52
N ALA A 126 17.97 -28.29 -10.40
CA ALA A 126 19.31 -28.74 -10.02
C ALA A 126 20.04 -27.68 -9.16
N SER A 127 19.93 -26.40 -9.51
CA SER A 127 20.52 -25.30 -8.74
C SER A 127 19.94 -25.18 -7.32
N TRP A 128 18.66 -25.54 -7.17
CA TRP A 128 17.94 -25.46 -5.91
C TRP A 128 18.14 -26.70 -5.03
N ALA A 129 18.26 -27.89 -5.62
CA ALA A 129 18.35 -29.16 -4.89
C ALA A 129 19.53 -29.20 -3.91
N ALA A 130 20.64 -28.54 -4.24
CA ALA A 130 21.83 -28.49 -3.40
C ALA A 130 21.75 -27.50 -2.23
N ILE A 131 20.73 -26.64 -2.17
CA ILE A 131 20.68 -25.48 -1.26
C ILE A 131 19.38 -25.49 -0.45
N THR A 132 19.52 -25.59 0.87
CA THR A 132 18.40 -25.45 1.81
C THR A 132 17.84 -24.02 1.78
N PRO A 133 16.51 -23.84 1.67
CA PRO A 133 15.89 -22.52 1.76
C PRO A 133 16.17 -21.82 3.10
N GLU A 134 16.29 -20.49 3.04
CA GLU A 134 16.43 -19.62 4.20
C GLU A 134 15.12 -19.61 5.00
N VAL A 135 15.20 -20.00 6.27
CA VAL A 135 14.09 -19.90 7.21
C VAL A 135 13.96 -18.45 7.68
N VAL A 136 12.82 -17.82 7.39
CA VAL A 136 12.52 -16.45 7.85
C VAL A 136 12.34 -16.45 9.37
N LYS A 137 12.90 -15.44 10.03
CA LYS A 137 12.69 -15.21 11.47
C LYS A 137 12.26 -13.77 11.67
N LEU A 138 11.02 -13.58 12.11
CA LEU A 138 10.50 -12.24 12.39
C LEU A 138 11.00 -11.75 13.74
N PRO A 139 11.34 -10.45 13.86
CA PRO A 139 11.66 -9.87 15.16
C PRO A 139 10.44 -9.95 16.08
N GLU A 140 10.66 -10.34 17.33
CA GLU A 140 9.60 -10.34 18.34
C GLU A 140 9.12 -8.91 18.60
N GLY A 141 7.84 -8.64 18.34
CA GLY A 141 7.25 -7.34 18.61
C GLY A 141 7.26 -7.03 20.11
N LYS A 142 7.93 -5.94 20.51
CA LYS A 142 7.76 -5.37 21.85
C LYS A 142 6.29 -4.94 21.96
N LYS A 143 5.52 -5.60 22.84
CA LYS A 143 4.16 -5.19 23.19
C LYS A 143 4.23 -3.82 23.86
N ALA A 144 4.12 -2.75 23.09
CA ALA A 144 3.95 -1.41 23.65
C ALA A 144 2.60 -1.39 24.37
N ARG A 145 2.63 -1.34 25.70
CA ARG A 145 1.45 -1.09 26.53
C ARG A 145 1.00 0.33 26.23
N VAL A 146 -0.01 0.47 25.37
CA VAL A 146 -0.68 1.74 25.16
C VAL A 146 -1.45 2.05 26.43
N GLU A 147 -0.88 2.87 27.31
CA GLU A 147 -1.64 3.49 28.38
C GLU A 147 -2.71 4.38 27.75
N ARG A 148 -3.98 4.02 27.97
CA ARG A 148 -5.09 4.87 27.53
C ARG A 148 -5.02 6.17 28.34
N PRO A 149 -4.99 7.35 27.70
CA PRO A 149 -5.19 8.60 28.44
C PRO A 149 -6.58 8.57 29.10
N PRO A 150 -6.72 9.14 30.31
CA PRO A 150 -7.99 9.15 31.02
C PRO A 150 -9.04 9.89 30.20
N VAL A 151 -10.20 9.25 30.02
CA VAL A 151 -11.38 9.84 29.37
C VAL A 151 -11.96 10.89 30.33
N PRO A 152 -12.14 12.16 29.92
CA PRO A 152 -12.85 13.12 30.74
C PRO A 152 -14.35 12.77 30.80
N ASP A 153 -14.90 12.69 32.02
CA ASP A 153 -16.33 12.48 32.28
C ASP A 153 -17.18 13.54 31.57
N SER A 154 -17.98 13.10 30.59
CA SER A 154 -18.90 13.95 29.82
C SER A 154 -20.24 14.15 30.53
N HIS A 155 -20.20 14.53 31.81
CA HIS A 155 -21.41 14.85 32.59
C HIS A 155 -21.27 16.13 33.41
N LYS A 156 -21.02 17.28 32.76
CA LYS A 156 -21.38 18.61 33.28
C LYS A 156 -21.77 19.57 32.15
N ALA A 157 -22.82 20.34 32.40
CA ALA A 157 -23.46 21.29 31.48
C ALA A 157 -22.59 22.53 31.17
N PRO A 158 -22.87 23.27 30.07
CA PRO A 158 -21.94 24.25 29.51
C PRO A 158 -22.19 25.65 30.08
N GLU A 159 -21.51 26.05 31.16
CA GLU A 159 -21.54 27.46 31.60
C GLU A 159 -20.28 27.99 32.32
N GLU A 160 -19.13 27.29 32.28
CA GLU A 160 -17.90 27.75 32.97
C GLU A 160 -16.62 27.76 32.09
N ARG A 161 -16.73 27.85 30.76
CA ARG A 161 -15.55 27.88 29.86
C ARG A 161 -15.00 29.28 29.53
N LEU A 162 -15.39 30.32 30.27
CA LEU A 162 -14.95 31.71 30.03
C LEU A 162 -14.01 32.31 31.10
N ALA A 163 -13.54 31.53 32.06
CA ALA A 163 -12.66 32.03 33.13
C ALA A 163 -11.30 31.33 33.14
N ALA A 164 -10.49 31.49 32.08
CA ALA A 164 -9.06 31.19 32.14
C ALA A 164 -8.27 31.90 31.02
N THR A 165 -8.49 33.20 30.86
CA THR A 165 -7.55 34.10 30.16
C THR A 165 -6.74 34.83 31.23
N SER A 166 -5.43 34.62 31.28
CA SER A 166 -4.47 35.57 31.86
C SER A 166 -3.09 35.30 31.28
N ALA A 167 -2.69 36.15 30.33
CA ALA A 167 -1.33 36.28 29.81
C ALA A 167 -0.38 36.86 30.89
N PRO A 168 0.93 36.95 30.58
CA PRO A 168 1.43 38.31 30.40
C PRO A 168 2.36 38.52 29.19
N THR A 169 2.28 39.76 28.72
CA THR A 169 2.95 40.47 27.64
C THR A 169 4.47 40.60 27.83
N LYS A 170 5.24 40.62 26.72
CA LYS A 170 6.43 41.49 26.54
C LYS A 170 6.66 41.78 25.05
N GLU A 171 6.61 43.07 24.72
CA GLU A 171 6.99 43.66 23.43
C GLU A 171 8.52 43.72 23.25
N GLY A 172 8.97 43.72 21.99
CA GLY A 172 10.36 43.97 21.63
C GLY A 172 10.63 44.03 20.12
N GLY A 173 10.34 45.19 19.50
CA GLY A 173 11.17 45.86 18.47
C GLY A 173 11.64 45.16 17.18
N ARG A 174 10.94 45.47 16.08
CA ARG A 174 11.40 45.74 14.68
C ARG A 174 12.75 45.20 14.16
N ALA A 175 12.68 44.50 13.02
CA ALA A 175 13.39 44.88 11.78
C ALA A 175 12.67 44.31 10.54
N ARG A 176 12.46 45.17 9.54
CA ARG A 176 11.78 44.89 8.27
C ARG A 176 12.86 44.69 7.20
N ALA A 177 12.85 43.59 6.46
CA ALA A 177 13.62 43.44 5.23
C ALA A 177 12.83 42.67 4.17
N ALA A 178 12.60 43.40 3.06
CA ALA A 178 12.31 43.00 1.69
C ALA A 178 11.50 41.72 1.40
N ALA A 179 10.27 41.92 0.90
CA ALA A 179 9.56 40.95 0.10
C ALA A 179 10.16 40.84 -1.31
N PRO A 180 10.21 39.63 -1.92
CA PRO A 180 10.20 39.49 -3.36
C PRO A 180 8.77 39.25 -3.88
N SER A 181 8.37 40.17 -4.75
CA SER A 181 7.36 40.13 -5.82
C SER A 181 6.11 39.27 -5.68
N LYS A 182 4.99 39.98 -5.62
CA LYS A 182 3.62 39.52 -5.90
C LYS A 182 3.47 39.03 -7.35
N THR A 183 3.10 37.76 -7.48
CA THR A 183 2.20 37.22 -8.52
C THR A 183 1.09 36.48 -7.75
N PRO A 184 -0.19 36.50 -8.17
CA PRO A 184 -1.31 36.55 -7.24
C PRO A 184 -1.54 35.21 -6.54
N ALA A 185 -1.38 35.20 -5.22
CA ALA A 185 -1.67 34.05 -4.36
C ALA A 185 -3.10 33.52 -4.61
N SER A 186 -4.06 34.41 -4.87
CA SER A 186 -5.46 34.01 -5.13
C SER A 186 -5.64 33.11 -6.36
N ALA A 187 -4.85 33.26 -7.43
CA ALA A 187 -5.00 32.42 -8.62
C ALA A 187 -4.29 31.06 -8.47
N ARG A 188 -3.18 31.03 -7.72
CA ARG A 188 -2.45 29.79 -7.40
C ARG A 188 -3.25 28.93 -6.44
N ASP A 189 -3.88 29.55 -5.45
CA ASP A 189 -4.76 28.90 -4.49
C ASP A 189 -6.06 28.45 -5.17
N GLN A 190 -6.62 29.24 -6.11
CA GLN A 190 -7.78 28.82 -6.91
C GLN A 190 -7.51 27.60 -7.80
N ARG A 191 -6.36 27.54 -8.49
CA ARG A 191 -6.00 26.36 -9.30
C ARG A 191 -5.77 25.12 -8.44
N ARG A 192 -5.23 25.32 -7.25
CA ARG A 192 -5.00 24.25 -6.27
C ARG A 192 -6.33 23.74 -5.74
N ASP A 193 -7.21 24.63 -5.30
CA ASP A 193 -8.57 24.31 -4.85
C ASP A 193 -9.37 23.60 -5.94
N GLU A 194 -9.33 24.10 -7.18
CA GLU A 194 -10.05 23.50 -8.31
C GLU A 194 -9.55 22.09 -8.60
N TRP A 195 -8.22 21.90 -8.60
CA TRP A 195 -7.63 20.58 -8.79
C TRP A 195 -8.07 19.58 -7.70
N VAL A 196 -8.04 20.00 -6.43
CA VAL A 196 -8.47 19.13 -5.33
C VAL A 196 -9.97 18.80 -5.47
N ARG A 197 -10.79 19.79 -5.86
CA ARG A 197 -12.22 19.62 -6.06
C ARG A 197 -12.53 18.65 -7.20
N GLU A 198 -11.87 18.79 -8.35
CA GLU A 198 -12.00 17.89 -9.50
C GLU A 198 -11.55 16.47 -9.15
N ASP A 199 -10.39 16.31 -8.50
CA ASP A 199 -9.90 14.99 -8.08
C ASP A 199 -10.89 14.31 -7.12
N MET A 200 -11.48 15.06 -6.17
CA MET A 200 -12.50 14.50 -5.26
C MET A 200 -13.77 14.09 -6.02
N LEU A 201 -14.26 14.91 -6.93
CA LEU A 201 -15.44 14.59 -7.73
C LEU A 201 -15.25 13.35 -8.59
N ASP A 202 -14.11 13.25 -9.29
CA ASP A 202 -13.82 12.12 -10.16
C ASP A 202 -13.76 10.81 -9.37
N ARG A 203 -13.16 10.84 -8.19
CA ARG A 203 -13.14 9.67 -7.29
C ARG A 203 -14.50 9.27 -6.78
N LEU A 204 -15.32 10.26 -6.40
CA LEU A 204 -16.65 10.00 -5.89
C LEU A 204 -17.55 9.44 -7.00
N ARG A 205 -17.40 9.91 -8.24
CA ARG A 205 -18.08 9.39 -9.43
C ARG A 205 -17.63 7.98 -9.80
N SER A 206 -16.33 7.70 -9.69
CA SER A 206 -15.75 6.39 -9.98
C SER A 206 -15.96 5.37 -8.85
N SER A 207 -16.48 5.79 -7.70
CA SER A 207 -16.71 4.91 -6.56
C SER A 207 -17.98 4.10 -6.74
N THR A 208 -17.91 2.81 -6.39
CA THR A 208 -19.09 1.93 -6.22
C THR A 208 -20.09 2.50 -5.19
N SER A 209 -21.33 1.99 -5.20
CA SER A 209 -22.51 2.47 -4.46
C SER A 209 -22.32 2.70 -2.95
N ASN A 210 -21.29 2.11 -2.34
CA ASN A 210 -21.02 2.18 -0.90
C ASN A 210 -20.20 3.41 -0.46
N GLY A 211 -19.72 4.24 -1.39
CA GLY A 211 -18.92 5.44 -1.06
C GLY A 211 -17.51 5.17 -0.49
N LEU A 212 -16.70 6.22 -0.46
CA LEU A 212 -15.29 6.20 -0.05
C LEU A 212 -15.09 6.75 1.36
N LYS A 213 -14.23 6.11 2.14
CA LYS A 213 -13.81 6.66 3.43
C LYS A 213 -12.99 7.94 3.24
N GLN A 214 -13.13 8.89 4.15
CA GLN A 214 -12.36 10.14 4.14
C GLN A 214 -10.85 9.90 4.06
N SER A 215 -10.31 8.97 4.85
CA SER A 215 -8.88 8.65 4.83
C SER A 215 -8.39 8.15 3.47
N ILE A 216 -9.24 7.42 2.73
CA ILE A 216 -8.95 6.96 1.37
C ILE A 216 -8.92 8.14 0.40
N LEU A 217 -9.84 9.10 0.56
CA LEU A 217 -9.91 10.33 -0.24
C LEU A 217 -8.65 11.19 -0.03
N VAL A 218 -8.28 11.46 1.23
CA VAL A 218 -7.09 12.23 1.59
C VAL A 218 -5.80 11.55 1.10
N ALA A 219 -5.64 10.24 1.34
CA ALA A 219 -4.44 9.52 0.93
C ALA A 219 -4.27 9.52 -0.60
N GLY A 220 -5.34 9.25 -1.34
CA GLY A 220 -5.26 9.25 -2.81
C GLY A 220 -5.11 10.65 -3.42
N ALA A 221 -5.67 11.69 -2.78
CA ALA A 221 -5.43 13.07 -3.18
C ALA A 221 -3.95 13.43 -3.06
N ARG A 222 -3.33 13.11 -1.92
CA ARG A 222 -1.88 13.35 -1.68
C ARG A 222 -0.99 12.60 -2.66
N HIS A 223 -1.33 11.36 -2.99
CA HIS A 223 -0.54 10.55 -3.92
C HIS A 223 -0.57 11.09 -5.36
N ARG A 224 -1.72 11.60 -5.82
CA ARG A 224 -1.89 12.12 -7.18
C ARG A 224 -1.62 13.61 -7.30
N SER A 225 -1.43 14.30 -6.18
CA SER A 225 -1.30 15.73 -6.19
C SER A 225 -0.03 16.18 -6.92
N PRO A 226 -0.12 17.17 -7.82
CA PRO A 226 1.06 17.88 -8.27
C PRO A 226 1.68 18.72 -7.13
N TYR A 227 0.98 18.86 -5.99
CA TYR A 227 1.39 19.64 -4.83
C TYR A 227 1.96 18.72 -3.73
N LYS A 228 3.27 18.82 -3.49
CA LYS A 228 3.99 17.99 -2.49
C LYS A 228 3.58 18.27 -1.04
N ASP A 229 2.99 19.44 -0.80
CA ASP A 229 2.61 19.96 0.51
C ASP A 229 1.09 19.95 0.73
N LEU A 230 0.34 19.09 0.01
CA LEU A 230 -1.11 19.01 0.14
C LEU A 230 -1.52 18.57 1.56
N ALA A 231 -2.09 19.50 2.32
CA ALA A 231 -2.56 19.27 3.66
C ALA A 231 -3.88 18.49 3.65
N GLU A 232 -4.15 17.78 4.74
CA GLU A 232 -5.41 17.03 4.87
C GLU A 232 -6.60 18.00 4.93
N GLU A 233 -6.43 19.12 5.62
CA GLU A 233 -7.43 20.16 5.78
C GLU A 233 -7.94 20.72 4.44
N GLU A 234 -7.07 20.84 3.43
CA GLU A 234 -7.43 21.31 2.09
C GLU A 234 -8.38 20.33 1.39
N VAL A 235 -8.13 19.02 1.52
CA VAL A 235 -9.00 17.97 0.97
C VAL A 235 -10.34 17.94 1.69
N LEU A 236 -10.34 18.09 3.01
CA LEU A 236 -11.58 18.15 3.80
C LEU A 236 -12.40 19.40 3.48
N TYR A 237 -11.73 20.53 3.27
CA TYR A 237 -12.37 21.76 2.85
C TYR A 237 -13.05 21.61 1.49
N ALA A 238 -12.39 20.98 0.52
CA ALA A 238 -12.98 20.68 -0.79
C ALA A 238 -14.19 19.74 -0.69
N LEU A 239 -14.11 18.68 0.13
CA LEU A 239 -15.23 17.76 0.34
C LEU A 239 -16.45 18.43 0.97
N LYS A 240 -16.25 19.30 1.97
CA LYS A 240 -17.33 20.10 2.57
C LYS A 240 -17.96 21.08 1.59
N ARG A 241 -17.18 21.65 0.66
CA ARG A 241 -17.73 22.48 -0.43
C ARG A 241 -18.58 21.64 -1.38
N LEU A 242 -18.12 20.48 -1.79
CA LEU A 242 -18.88 19.56 -2.64
C LEU A 242 -20.18 19.09 -1.99
N GLU A 243 -20.19 18.91 -0.66
CA GLU A 243 -21.40 18.64 0.11
C GLU A 243 -22.37 19.82 0.07
N LYS A 244 -21.87 21.03 0.32
CA LYS A 244 -22.67 22.26 0.28
C LYS A 244 -23.26 22.52 -1.12
N ASP A 245 -22.53 22.15 -2.16
CA ASP A 245 -22.96 22.27 -3.56
C ASP A 245 -23.90 21.11 -4.00
N GLY A 246 -24.17 20.15 -3.12
CA GLY A 246 -25.04 19.00 -3.37
C GLY A 246 -24.46 17.98 -4.36
N LEU A 247 -23.14 17.97 -4.55
CA LEU A 247 -22.45 17.05 -5.45
C LEU A 247 -21.88 15.82 -4.71
N ALA A 248 -21.70 15.93 -3.40
CA ALA A 248 -21.26 14.86 -2.54
C ALA A 248 -22.16 14.75 -1.30
N ARG A 249 -22.19 13.57 -0.68
CA ARG A 249 -22.86 13.33 0.60
C ARG A 249 -21.99 12.50 1.54
N LEU A 250 -22.01 12.84 2.83
CA LEU A 250 -21.37 12.07 3.89
C LEU A 250 -22.40 11.21 4.62
N SER A 251 -22.28 9.89 4.56
CA SER A 251 -23.13 8.94 5.29
C SER A 251 -22.30 7.85 5.94
N ALA A 252 -22.54 7.58 7.23
CA ALA A 252 -21.81 6.59 8.02
C ALA A 252 -20.27 6.68 7.88
N GLY A 253 -19.73 7.91 7.82
CA GLY A 253 -18.29 8.17 7.66
C GLY A 253 -17.74 7.92 6.25
N ARG A 254 -18.62 7.83 5.24
CA ARG A 254 -18.26 7.62 3.83
C ARG A 254 -18.85 8.69 2.94
N TRP A 255 -18.01 9.18 2.03
CA TRP A 255 -18.35 10.15 1.01
C TRP A 255 -18.81 9.44 -0.25
N SER A 256 -19.92 9.86 -0.82
CA SER A 256 -20.42 9.31 -2.09
C SER A 256 -20.88 10.42 -3.02
N TYR A 257 -20.89 10.15 -4.32
CA TYR A 257 -21.41 11.06 -5.32
C TYR A 257 -22.94 11.12 -5.28
N GLY A 258 -23.50 12.32 -5.40
CA GLY A 258 -24.93 12.56 -5.41
C GLY A 258 -25.37 13.55 -4.34
N ARG A 259 -26.61 14.06 -4.48
CA ARG A 259 -27.22 14.93 -3.47
C ARG A 259 -27.43 14.16 -2.17
N ALA A 260 -27.17 14.85 -1.07
CA ALA A 260 -27.63 14.45 0.26
C ALA A 260 -29.16 14.28 0.27
#